data_AF-A0A2V5UYS0-F1
#
_entry.id   AF-A0A2V5UYS0-F1
#
_cell.length_a   1.000
_cell.length_b   1.000
_cell.length_c   1.000
_cell.angle_alpha   90.00
_cell.angle_beta   90.00
_cell.angle_gamma   90.00
#
_symmetry.space_group_name_H-M   'P 1'
#
loop_
_entity.id
_entity.type
_entity.pdbx_description
1 polymer ?
#
loop_
_entity_poly.entity_id
_entity_poly.type
_entity_poly.pdbx_seq_one_letter_code
_entity_poly.pdbx_strand_id
1 'polypeptide(L)'
;VAILCPRKAWLQTVAAALRRAGLPVAIQSERDVKGDSAAYAWLTALLTIMTDPLNAYEIVGVLREIFGVSDHDLAIFAEAQKTRFRIDEVLPVAGKISSHLRTLAEIRQRAEGLALFDAVALIVKQTQLRQRLLLLPPTEFGDLPRELDALLAQAAEAEASGMILTEFAEHLRNDFTMPRAVRFSADDNAIQLITSHKAKGSEWQAVIVPFLARDLRPPSHPYPHFVKPLATGELLIAFGKEDKSKDLKDAIELARQQELERLLYVATTRARHTLVLVLDQEIFSNTEGKLPKTAQLRRLLCGKDGYSGEFDERASTTETIEDSETSSSVPETSEVKIEPLTARELKRAVKRGSKFVRKFTPSALDAEVPAEVRTRSRLDNLATLYGGWWHKFFERLDWKAGIDYAQKLFEKQLPSCPEAKSATKDWEVTRQNLFSDAGTARFLASGETQFHREFPFSWRRNDRSVLEGLIDSLMIDRKAGRCFLLDWKTNSVSLGEIESFRSRYRPQLAAYWKAVSEITRLDVEAGLFSTALGCLLLYTADELQEEWNRLEQLPPAKLDEEMRLGAPDDF
;
A
#
# COMPACT_ATOMS: atom_id res chain seq x y z
N VAL A 1 15.02 -16.15 -30.12
CA VAL A 1 14.00 -17.00 -29.44
C VAL A 1 13.11 -16.11 -28.58
N ALA A 2 11.82 -16.42 -28.43
CA ALA A 2 10.94 -15.71 -27.50
C ALA A 2 10.25 -16.66 -26.51
N ILE A 3 10.02 -16.17 -25.29
CA ILE A 3 9.21 -16.87 -24.28
C ILE A 3 7.98 -16.03 -23.99
N LEU A 4 6.80 -16.63 -24.18
CA LEU A 4 5.52 -15.95 -24.05
C LEU A 4 4.80 -16.36 -22.76
N CYS A 5 4.65 -15.41 -21.84
CA CYS A 5 3.83 -15.62 -20.64
C CYS A 5 2.53 -14.82 -20.71
N PRO A 6 1.40 -15.35 -20.23
CA PRO A 6 0.15 -14.58 -20.13
C PRO A 6 0.23 -13.46 -19.09
N ARG A 7 1.12 -13.56 -18.09
CA ARG A 7 1.31 -12.55 -17.04
C ARG A 7 2.72 -11.96 -17.03
N LYS A 8 2.81 -10.66 -16.76
CA LYS A 8 4.07 -9.91 -16.61
C LYS A 8 4.92 -10.41 -15.44
N ALA A 9 4.30 -10.63 -14.28
CA ALA A 9 4.98 -11.08 -13.07
C ALA A 9 5.76 -12.41 -13.26
N TRP A 10 5.35 -13.23 -14.23
CA TRP A 10 6.03 -14.50 -14.51
C TRP A 10 7.31 -14.31 -15.34
N LEU A 11 7.39 -13.23 -16.14
CA LEU A 11 8.56 -12.92 -16.96
C LEU A 11 9.78 -12.64 -16.08
N GLN A 12 9.62 -11.97 -14.94
CA GLN A 12 10.71 -11.68 -13.99
C GLN A 12 11.34 -12.96 -13.43
N THR A 13 10.50 -13.91 -13.00
CA THR A 13 10.97 -15.21 -12.48
C THR A 13 11.73 -15.99 -13.55
N VAL A 14 11.22 -15.99 -14.79
CA VAL A 14 11.90 -16.64 -15.93
C VAL A 14 13.21 -15.95 -16.26
N ALA A 15 13.24 -14.61 -16.26
CA ALA A 15 14.45 -13.84 -16.52
C ALA A 15 15.55 -14.16 -15.50
N ALA A 16 15.22 -14.18 -14.22
CA ALA A 16 16.16 -14.53 -13.16
C ALA A 16 16.68 -15.97 -13.27
N ALA A 17 15.86 -16.92 -13.74
CA ALA A 17 16.30 -18.29 -13.98
C ALA A 17 17.24 -18.41 -15.18
N LEU A 18 16.91 -17.78 -16.30
CA LEU A 18 17.74 -17.78 -17.52
C LEU A 18 19.07 -17.05 -17.32
N ARG A 19 19.06 -15.91 -16.62
CA ARG A 19 20.30 -15.17 -16.28
C ARG A 19 21.22 -16.00 -15.39
N ARG A 20 20.68 -16.76 -14.42
CA ARG A 20 21.47 -17.71 -13.62
C ARG A 20 22.10 -18.83 -14.44
N ALA A 21 21.47 -19.19 -15.56
CA ALA A 21 22.03 -20.14 -16.53
C ALA A 21 23.01 -19.48 -17.54
N GLY A 22 23.34 -18.19 -17.36
CA GLY A 22 24.25 -17.47 -18.27
C GLY A 22 23.62 -17.07 -19.61
N LEU A 23 22.30 -17.20 -19.77
CA LEU A 23 21.62 -16.84 -21.02
C LEU A 23 21.27 -15.33 -21.04
N PRO A 24 21.53 -14.62 -22.15
CA PRO A 24 21.14 -13.22 -22.29
C PRO A 24 19.62 -13.10 -22.45
N VAL A 25 19.01 -12.16 -21.71
CA VAL A 25 17.56 -12.02 -21.62
C VAL A 25 17.13 -10.57 -21.68
N ALA A 26 16.11 -10.28 -22.50
CA ALA A 26 15.47 -8.98 -22.59
C ALA A 26 13.98 -9.08 -22.24
N ILE A 27 13.52 -8.38 -21.19
CA ILE A 27 12.10 -8.32 -20.83
C ILE A 27 11.43 -7.17 -21.57
N GLN A 28 10.67 -7.45 -22.62
CA GLN A 28 10.02 -6.40 -23.39
C GLN A 28 8.72 -5.87 -22.75
N SER A 29 8.16 -6.55 -21.75
CA SER A 29 6.79 -6.28 -21.27
C SER A 29 6.69 -5.67 -19.88
N GLU A 30 7.80 -5.33 -19.25
CA GLU A 30 7.77 -4.56 -18.01
C GLU A 30 7.20 -3.16 -18.27
N ARG A 31 6.46 -2.65 -17.28
CA ARG A 31 6.16 -1.22 -17.18
C ARG A 31 7.24 -0.68 -16.25
N ASP A 32 8.47 -0.62 -16.74
CA ASP A 32 9.49 0.12 -16.01
C ASP A 32 9.02 1.57 -15.99
N VAL A 33 9.03 2.17 -14.82
CA VAL A 33 8.88 3.61 -14.68
C VAL A 33 10.25 4.25 -14.71
N LYS A 34 10.33 5.55 -15.00
CA LYS A 34 11.61 6.27 -15.03
C LYS A 34 12.36 6.09 -13.70
N GLY A 35 11.64 6.08 -12.57
CA GLY A 35 12.17 5.84 -11.22
C GLY A 35 12.82 4.47 -10.98
N ASP A 36 12.57 3.46 -11.81
CA ASP A 36 13.24 2.15 -11.69
C ASP A 36 14.68 2.20 -12.22
N SER A 37 15.03 3.22 -13.00
CA SER A 37 16.42 3.45 -13.42
C SER A 37 17.22 4.05 -12.27
N ALA A 38 18.30 3.38 -11.85
CA ALA A 38 19.24 3.94 -10.90
C ALA A 38 19.82 5.28 -11.37
N ALA A 39 20.07 5.44 -12.67
CA ALA A 39 20.57 6.70 -13.23
C ALA A 39 19.56 7.85 -13.03
N TYR A 40 18.28 7.59 -13.32
CA TYR A 40 17.21 8.56 -13.13
C TYR A 40 16.95 8.85 -11.64
N ALA A 41 16.79 7.79 -10.84
CA ALA A 41 16.44 7.91 -9.43
C ALA A 41 17.52 8.61 -8.62
N TRP A 42 18.79 8.21 -8.80
CA TRP A 42 19.90 8.80 -8.06
C TRP A 42 20.19 10.24 -8.47
N LEU A 43 20.08 10.56 -9.76
CA LEU A 43 20.19 11.95 -10.20
C LEU A 43 19.05 12.79 -9.61
N THR A 44 17.81 12.32 -9.70
CA THR A 44 16.64 13.02 -9.15
C THR A 44 16.78 13.27 -7.64
N ALA A 45 17.21 12.27 -6.87
CA ALA A 45 17.43 12.39 -5.43
C ALA A 45 18.53 13.41 -5.12
N LEU A 46 19.66 13.37 -5.85
CA LEU A 46 20.75 14.35 -5.70
C LEU A 46 20.28 15.77 -5.99
N LEU A 47 19.56 16.00 -7.09
CA LEU A 47 19.05 17.35 -7.40
C LEU A 47 18.02 17.81 -6.36
N THR A 48 17.17 16.89 -5.89
CA THR A 48 16.16 17.19 -4.88
C THR A 48 16.80 17.69 -3.58
N ILE A 49 17.82 17.01 -3.05
CA ILE A 49 18.48 17.47 -1.81
C ILE A 49 19.23 18.79 -1.98
N MET A 50 19.73 19.10 -3.19
CA MET A 50 20.39 20.39 -3.45
C MET A 50 19.38 21.54 -3.42
N THR A 51 18.14 21.28 -3.85
CA THR A 51 17.04 22.25 -3.86
C THR A 51 16.30 22.34 -2.53
N ASP A 52 16.22 21.24 -1.77
CA ASP A 52 15.59 21.14 -0.45
C ASP A 52 16.60 20.58 0.58
N PRO A 53 17.52 21.44 1.08
CA PRO A 53 18.66 21.00 1.88
C PRO A 53 18.31 20.56 3.31
N LEU A 54 17.03 20.67 3.70
CA LEU A 54 16.50 20.21 4.99
C LEU A 54 15.68 18.92 4.85
N ASN A 55 15.60 18.33 3.65
CA ASN A 55 14.88 17.09 3.40
C ASN A 55 15.61 15.87 3.95
N ALA A 56 15.48 15.68 5.27
CA ALA A 56 16.16 14.58 5.97
C ALA A 56 15.85 13.21 5.37
N TYR A 57 14.66 13.00 4.82
CA TYR A 57 14.27 11.72 4.21
C TYR A 57 15.10 11.44 2.95
N GLU A 58 15.13 12.37 2.01
CA GLU A 58 15.90 12.22 0.77
C GLU A 58 17.41 12.23 1.02
N ILE A 59 17.89 13.03 1.97
CA ILE A 59 19.32 13.03 2.37
C ILE A 59 19.74 11.66 2.89
N VAL A 60 18.92 11.04 3.75
CA VAL A 60 19.17 9.66 4.23
C VAL A 60 19.14 8.67 3.07
N GLY A 61 18.20 8.80 2.14
CA GLY A 61 18.14 7.98 0.92
C GLY A 61 19.41 8.07 0.08
N VAL A 62 19.91 9.29 -0.16
CA VAL A 62 21.16 9.54 -0.89
C VAL A 62 22.36 8.93 -0.15
N LEU A 63 22.46 9.10 1.17
CA LEU A 63 23.55 8.51 1.95
C LEU A 63 23.53 6.98 1.90
N ARG A 64 22.35 6.37 1.96
CA ARG A 64 22.17 4.91 1.90
C ARG A 64 22.49 4.35 0.52
N GLU A 65 21.80 4.85 -0.51
CA GLU A 65 21.84 4.27 -1.86
C GLU A 65 23.10 4.67 -2.64
N ILE A 66 23.48 5.96 -2.59
CA ILE A 66 24.56 6.49 -3.42
C ILE A 66 25.90 6.35 -2.70
N PHE A 67 25.95 6.68 -1.40
CA PHE A 67 27.18 6.63 -0.61
C PHE A 67 27.40 5.32 0.15
N GLY A 68 26.44 4.39 0.12
CA GLY A 68 26.58 3.07 0.73
C GLY A 68 26.74 3.12 2.25
N VAL A 69 26.17 4.14 2.92
CA VAL A 69 26.17 4.23 4.38
C VAL A 69 25.15 3.23 4.93
N SER A 70 25.55 2.43 5.93
CA SER A 70 24.69 1.41 6.50
C SER A 70 23.52 2.03 7.29
N ASP A 71 22.36 1.36 7.28
CA ASP A 71 21.20 1.76 8.08
C ASP A 71 21.53 1.82 9.59
N HIS A 72 22.47 0.98 10.04
CA HIS A 72 22.96 1.00 11.42
C HIS A 72 23.69 2.31 11.75
N ASP A 73 24.63 2.73 10.90
CA ASP A 73 25.38 3.97 11.09
C ASP A 73 24.46 5.19 11.02
N LEU A 74 23.50 5.18 10.07
CA LEU A 74 22.49 6.23 9.93
C LEU A 74 21.61 6.34 11.18
N ALA A 75 21.17 5.21 11.74
CA ALA A 75 20.37 5.17 12.95
C ALA A 75 21.15 5.67 14.18
N ILE A 76 22.43 5.28 14.31
CA ILE A 76 23.31 5.78 15.37
C ILE A 76 23.47 7.29 15.24
N PHE A 77 23.79 7.79 14.04
CA PHE A 77 23.97 9.22 13.82
C PHE A 77 22.70 10.04 14.07
N ALA A 78 21.53 9.49 13.73
CA ALA A 78 20.26 10.17 13.93
C ALA A 78 20.01 10.51 15.41
N GLU A 79 20.37 9.64 16.36
CA GLU A 79 20.07 9.79 17.80
C GLU A 79 18.61 10.24 18.08
N ALA A 80 17.66 9.76 17.27
CA ALA A 80 16.24 10.19 17.25
C ALA A 80 15.98 11.67 16.89
N GLN A 81 16.98 12.41 16.42
CA GLN A 81 16.89 13.80 15.97
C GLN A 81 16.93 13.89 14.44
N LYS A 82 15.75 14.09 13.83
CA LYS A 82 15.63 14.25 12.36
C LYS A 82 16.43 15.43 11.80
N THR A 83 16.65 16.47 12.61
CA THR A 83 17.30 17.73 12.22
C THR A 83 18.80 17.61 11.92
N ARG A 84 19.42 16.45 12.19
CA ARG A 84 20.86 16.24 11.95
C ARG A 84 21.21 15.98 10.49
N PHE A 85 20.25 15.49 9.69
CA PHE A 85 20.44 15.27 8.25
C PHE A 85 20.06 16.53 7.49
N ARG A 86 21.02 17.43 7.34
CA ARG A 86 20.87 18.71 6.61
C ARG A 86 22.16 19.05 5.88
N ILE A 87 22.03 19.78 4.77
CA ILE A 87 23.15 20.20 3.91
C ILE A 87 23.07 21.68 3.53
N ASP A 88 22.28 22.47 4.25
CA ASP A 88 22.13 23.91 4.05
C ASP A 88 23.32 24.71 4.58
N GLU A 89 24.06 24.16 5.56
CA GLU A 89 25.28 24.75 6.10
C GLU A 89 26.43 23.74 6.13
N VAL A 90 27.66 24.24 5.92
CA VAL A 90 28.88 23.43 6.00
C VAL A 90 29.31 23.30 7.46
N LEU A 91 28.97 22.17 8.09
CA LEU A 91 29.23 21.94 9.52
C LEU A 91 30.62 21.33 9.81
N PRO A 92 31.17 21.53 11.02
CA PRO A 92 32.36 20.84 11.52
C PRO A 92 32.17 19.31 11.51
N VAL A 93 33.22 18.55 11.18
CA VAL A 93 33.18 17.10 11.01
C VAL A 93 33.51 16.39 12.31
N ALA A 94 32.62 15.48 12.69
CA ALA A 94 32.91 14.40 13.61
C ALA A 94 32.28 13.10 13.05
N GLY A 95 33.09 12.25 12.43
CA GLY A 95 32.67 10.94 11.93
C GLY A 95 32.32 10.85 10.44
N LYS A 96 32.10 9.61 9.98
CA LYS A 96 31.94 9.27 8.56
C LYS A 96 30.72 9.94 7.92
N ILE A 97 29.57 9.98 8.61
CA ILE A 97 28.33 10.56 8.07
C ILE A 97 28.45 12.09 7.95
N SER A 98 28.98 12.76 8.98
CA SER A 98 29.24 14.21 8.92
C SER A 98 30.18 14.59 7.78
N SER A 99 31.14 13.73 7.43
CA SER A 99 32.01 13.98 6.26
C SER A 99 31.22 13.98 4.96
N HIS A 100 30.29 13.04 4.76
CA HIS A 100 29.45 13.00 3.56
C HIS A 100 28.48 14.19 3.50
N LEU A 101 27.86 14.53 4.63
CA LEU A 101 26.97 15.70 4.73
C LEU A 101 27.72 16.99 4.42
N ARG A 102 28.94 17.15 4.94
CA ARG A 102 29.82 18.27 4.60
C ARG A 102 30.08 18.33 3.10
N THR A 103 30.50 17.22 2.49
CA THR A 103 30.79 17.19 1.05
C THR A 103 29.55 17.57 0.24
N LEU A 104 28.37 17.09 0.61
CA LEU A 104 27.12 17.47 -0.05
C LEU A 104 26.79 18.96 0.13
N ALA A 105 27.00 19.52 1.32
CA ALA A 105 26.82 20.95 1.57
C ALA A 105 27.81 21.83 0.77
N GLU A 106 29.07 21.41 0.67
CA GLU A 106 30.10 22.09 -0.15
C GLU A 106 29.76 22.03 -1.64
N ILE A 107 29.28 20.89 -2.14
CA ILE A 107 28.80 20.74 -3.52
C ILE A 107 27.63 21.70 -3.77
N ARG A 108 26.67 21.74 -2.85
CA ARG A 108 25.51 22.64 -2.93
C ARG A 108 25.96 24.10 -3.02
N GLN A 109 26.81 24.55 -2.10
CA GLN A 109 27.32 25.93 -2.07
C GLN A 109 28.06 26.30 -3.37
N ARG A 110 28.76 25.36 -4.00
CA ARG A 110 29.44 25.59 -5.29
C ARG A 110 28.50 25.56 -6.49
N ALA A 111 27.37 24.88 -6.38
CA ALA A 111 26.34 24.85 -7.41
C ALA A 111 25.46 26.10 -7.39
N GLU A 112 25.38 26.80 -6.26
CA GLU A 112 24.65 28.07 -6.14
C GLU A 112 25.18 29.12 -7.14
N GLY A 113 24.26 29.69 -7.93
CA GLY A 113 24.56 30.72 -8.92
C GLY A 113 25.11 30.22 -10.25
N LEU A 114 25.31 28.91 -10.42
CA LEU A 114 25.64 28.34 -11.73
C LEU A 114 24.40 28.20 -12.62
N ALA A 115 24.62 28.14 -13.93
CA ALA A 115 23.59 27.75 -14.90
C ALA A 115 23.16 26.29 -14.63
N LEU A 116 21.94 25.92 -15.05
CA LEU A 116 21.33 24.61 -14.74
C LEU A 116 22.23 23.45 -15.14
N PHE A 117 22.70 23.42 -16.38
CA PHE A 117 23.54 22.35 -16.91
C PHE A 117 24.87 22.28 -16.16
N ASP A 118 25.52 23.43 -15.90
CA ASP A 118 26.77 23.50 -15.16
C ASP A 118 26.61 23.02 -13.72
N ALA A 119 25.51 23.39 -13.06
CA ALA A 119 25.17 22.93 -11.72
C ALA A 119 24.98 21.40 -11.69
N VAL A 120 24.18 20.85 -12.61
CA VAL A 120 23.95 19.40 -12.72
C VAL A 120 25.26 18.66 -13.03
N ALA A 121 26.07 19.17 -13.97
CA ALA A 121 27.36 18.58 -14.31
C ALA A 121 28.34 18.60 -13.12
N LEU A 122 28.37 19.70 -12.35
CA LEU A 122 29.17 19.81 -11.13
C LEU A 122 28.72 18.78 -10.08
N ILE A 123 27.41 18.65 -9.85
CA ILE A 123 26.84 17.70 -8.90
C ILE A 123 27.21 16.27 -9.30
N VAL A 124 26.98 15.88 -10.56
CA VAL A 124 27.32 14.54 -11.09
C VAL A 124 28.82 14.26 -10.94
N LYS A 125 29.67 15.24 -11.24
CA LYS A 125 31.13 15.10 -11.13
C LYS A 125 31.59 14.93 -9.68
N GLN A 126 31.14 15.80 -8.77
CA GLN A 126 31.65 15.80 -7.39
C GLN A 126 31.05 14.69 -6.52
N THR A 127 29.85 14.23 -6.82
CA THR A 127 29.27 13.03 -6.18
C THR A 127 29.82 11.73 -6.75
N GLN A 128 30.58 11.80 -7.86
CA GLN A 128 31.08 10.67 -8.64
C GLN A 128 29.94 9.75 -9.11
N LEU A 129 28.78 10.33 -9.43
CA LEU A 129 27.58 9.56 -9.78
C LEU A 129 27.84 8.60 -10.95
N ARG A 130 28.54 9.06 -11.99
CA ARG A 130 28.86 8.23 -13.16
C ARG A 130 29.70 7.01 -12.80
N GLN A 131 30.74 7.20 -11.97
CA GLN A 131 31.59 6.10 -11.51
C GLN A 131 30.79 5.11 -10.67
N ARG A 132 29.88 5.58 -9.82
CA ARG A 132 29.02 4.73 -9.00
C ARG A 132 28.05 3.90 -9.84
N LEU A 133 27.42 4.49 -10.86
CA LEU A 133 26.55 3.77 -11.78
C LEU A 133 27.30 2.68 -12.57
N LEU A 134 28.57 2.91 -12.92
CA LEU A 134 29.42 1.92 -13.59
C LEU A 134 29.78 0.70 -12.72
N LEU A 135 29.65 0.80 -11.40
CA LEU A 135 29.86 -0.33 -10.48
C LEU A 135 28.66 -1.28 -10.43
N LEU A 136 27.49 -0.86 -10.92
CA LEU A 136 26.29 -1.69 -10.93
C LEU A 136 26.35 -2.73 -12.07
N PRO A 137 25.89 -3.97 -11.85
CA PRO A 137 25.91 -5.03 -12.85
C PRO A 137 25.15 -4.65 -14.15
N PRO A 138 25.82 -4.52 -15.31
CA PRO A 138 25.16 -4.14 -16.56
C PRO A 138 24.08 -5.13 -17.00
N THR A 139 24.24 -6.41 -16.64
CA THR A 139 23.28 -7.49 -16.92
C THR A 139 21.93 -7.30 -16.23
N GLU A 140 21.90 -6.53 -15.14
CA GLU A 140 20.69 -6.27 -14.35
C GLU A 140 20.14 -4.87 -14.61
N PHE A 141 21.00 -3.87 -14.69
CA PHE A 141 20.60 -2.46 -14.74
C PHE A 141 20.65 -1.82 -16.14
N GLY A 142 21.22 -2.52 -17.13
CA GLY A 142 21.37 -2.01 -18.51
C GLY A 142 22.48 -0.97 -18.66
N ASP A 143 22.37 -0.14 -19.69
CA ASP A 143 23.35 0.92 -20.02
C ASP A 143 23.04 2.22 -19.26
N LEU A 144 23.27 2.20 -17.94
CA LEU A 144 23.08 3.35 -17.06
C LEU A 144 23.93 4.59 -17.47
N PRO A 145 25.18 4.46 -17.95
CA PRO A 145 25.95 5.60 -18.44
C PRO A 145 25.25 6.37 -19.57
N ARG A 146 24.70 5.64 -20.56
CA ARG A 146 23.95 6.24 -21.66
C ARG A 146 22.67 6.93 -21.18
N GLU A 147 21.99 6.36 -20.19
CA GLU A 147 20.82 7.00 -19.59
C GLU A 147 21.18 8.28 -18.84
N LEU A 148 22.29 8.29 -18.11
CA LEU A 148 22.80 9.51 -17.48
C LEU A 148 23.16 10.57 -18.53
N ASP A 149 23.76 10.20 -19.65
CA ASP A 149 24.04 11.12 -20.77
C ASP A 149 22.76 11.72 -21.36
N ALA A 150 21.71 10.91 -21.51
CA ALA A 150 20.41 11.39 -21.96
C ALA A 150 19.76 12.37 -20.95
N LEU A 151 19.99 12.18 -19.64
CA LEU A 151 19.52 13.10 -18.61
C LEU A 151 20.32 14.41 -18.58
N LEU A 152 21.63 14.36 -18.83
CA LEU A 152 22.44 15.56 -19.00
C LEU A 152 22.04 16.37 -20.24
N ALA A 153 21.71 15.69 -21.34
CA ALA A 153 21.15 16.34 -22.53
C ALA A 153 19.79 17.00 -22.23
N GLN A 154 18.92 16.34 -21.46
CA GLN A 154 17.65 16.95 -20.99
C GLN A 154 17.89 18.17 -20.11
N ALA A 155 18.90 18.17 -19.25
CA ALA A 155 19.24 19.35 -18.45
C ALA A 155 19.71 20.53 -19.33
N ALA A 156 20.48 20.27 -20.39
CA ALA A 156 20.90 21.30 -21.34
C ALA A 156 19.70 21.87 -22.13
N GLU A 157 18.76 21.02 -22.56
CA GLU A 157 17.53 21.46 -23.24
C GLU A 157 16.63 22.27 -22.29
N ALA A 158 16.48 21.83 -21.04
CA ALA A 158 15.74 22.53 -20.01
C ALA A 158 16.32 23.93 -19.75
N GLU A 159 17.65 24.05 -19.69
CA GLU A 159 18.35 25.33 -19.55
C GLU A 159 18.06 26.26 -20.74
N ALA A 160 18.11 25.73 -21.96
CA ALA A 160 17.79 26.49 -23.16
C ALA A 160 16.33 27.00 -23.17
N SER A 161 15.42 26.26 -22.53
CA SER A 161 14.04 26.69 -22.30
C SER A 161 13.84 27.60 -21.08
N GLY A 162 14.91 27.98 -20.38
CA GLY A 162 14.89 28.93 -19.25
C GLY A 162 14.56 28.30 -17.88
N MET A 163 14.58 26.97 -17.77
CA MET A 163 14.29 26.26 -16.52
C MET A 163 15.42 26.41 -15.51
N ILE A 164 15.09 26.60 -14.23
CA ILE A 164 16.08 26.61 -13.14
C ILE A 164 16.23 25.23 -12.47
N LEU A 165 17.28 25.05 -11.66
CA LEU A 165 17.57 23.79 -10.97
C LEU A 165 16.38 23.23 -10.17
N THR A 166 15.65 24.10 -9.46
CA THR A 166 14.48 23.70 -8.66
C THR A 166 13.36 23.14 -9.53
N GLU A 167 13.04 23.82 -10.63
CA GLU A 167 11.99 23.39 -11.57
C GLU A 167 12.38 22.10 -12.28
N PHE A 168 13.66 21.94 -12.64
CA PHE A 168 14.16 20.71 -13.25
C PHE A 168 14.11 19.53 -12.27
N ALA A 169 14.49 19.73 -11.01
CA ALA A 169 14.37 18.71 -9.97
C ALA A 169 12.90 18.32 -9.72
N GLU A 170 11.98 19.27 -9.69
CA GLU A 170 10.53 19.03 -9.63
C GLU A 170 10.01 18.28 -10.85
N HIS A 171 10.44 18.66 -12.05
CA HIS A 171 10.07 18.00 -13.29
C HIS A 171 10.48 16.52 -13.26
N LEU A 172 11.73 16.22 -12.88
CA LEU A 172 12.20 14.84 -12.77
C LEU A 172 11.40 14.02 -11.73
N ARG A 173 11.05 14.64 -10.59
CA ARG A 173 10.21 14.00 -9.55
C ARG A 173 8.78 13.72 -10.03
N ASN A 174 8.17 14.66 -10.75
CA ASN A 174 6.81 14.47 -11.28
C ASN A 174 6.77 13.34 -12.33
N ASP A 175 7.84 13.21 -13.10
CA ASP A 175 7.99 12.19 -14.13
C ASP A 175 8.44 10.83 -13.59
N PHE A 176 8.67 10.69 -12.27
CA PHE A 176 9.24 9.49 -11.67
C PHE A 176 8.41 8.22 -11.93
N THR A 177 7.08 8.37 -12.00
CA THR A 177 6.13 7.27 -12.29
C THR A 177 5.79 7.13 -13.77
N MET A 178 6.33 8.00 -14.64
CA MET A 178 6.08 7.92 -16.07
C MET A 178 6.73 6.69 -16.67
N PRO A 179 6.15 6.09 -17.73
CA PRO A 179 6.75 4.94 -18.40
C PRO A 179 8.16 5.26 -18.88
N ARG A 180 9.12 4.43 -18.48
CA ARG A 180 10.46 4.41 -19.03
C ARG A 180 10.36 3.85 -20.43
N ALA A 181 10.76 4.64 -21.42
CA ALA A 181 10.94 4.14 -22.77
C ALA A 181 12.20 3.27 -22.76
N VAL A 182 12.06 2.01 -22.32
CA VAL A 182 13.19 1.09 -22.28
C VAL A 182 13.61 0.80 -23.72
N ARG A 183 14.60 1.55 -24.19
CA ARG A 183 15.41 1.15 -25.33
C ARG A 183 16.45 0.20 -24.76
N PHE A 184 16.04 -1.04 -24.50
CA PHE A 184 17.01 -2.11 -24.49
C PHE A 184 17.74 -1.98 -25.83
N SER A 185 19.08 -1.87 -25.83
CA SER A 185 19.78 -2.25 -27.05
C SER A 185 19.29 -3.67 -27.31
N ALA A 186 18.61 -3.85 -28.44
CA ALA A 186 18.32 -5.18 -28.90
C ALA A 186 19.69 -5.83 -29.10
N ASP A 187 20.18 -6.52 -28.08
CA ASP A 187 21.04 -7.65 -28.35
C ASP A 187 20.15 -8.58 -29.16
N ASP A 188 20.33 -8.57 -30.48
CA ASP A 188 19.63 -9.46 -31.40
C ASP A 188 19.79 -10.94 -30.99
N ASN A 189 20.80 -11.22 -30.15
CA ASN A 189 21.08 -12.53 -29.55
C ASN A 189 20.39 -12.79 -28.19
N ALA A 190 19.68 -11.84 -27.58
CA ALA A 190 19.01 -12.04 -26.30
C ALA A 190 17.66 -12.76 -26.46
N ILE A 191 17.32 -13.63 -25.49
CA ILE A 191 16.01 -14.28 -25.39
C ILE A 191 14.97 -13.23 -25.00
N GLN A 192 13.96 -13.09 -25.85
CA GLN A 192 12.91 -12.07 -25.69
C GLN A 192 11.80 -12.59 -24.77
N LEU A 193 11.62 -11.97 -23.61
CA LEU A 193 10.52 -12.27 -22.68
C LEU A 193 9.39 -11.26 -22.88
N ILE A 194 8.26 -11.73 -23.37
CA ILE A 194 7.15 -10.86 -23.77
C ILE A 194 5.81 -11.47 -23.37
N THR A 195 4.82 -10.63 -23.06
CA THR A 195 3.48 -11.13 -22.75
C THR A 195 2.75 -11.58 -24.00
N SER A 196 1.89 -12.59 -23.88
CA SER A 196 1.06 -13.06 -25.01
C SER A 196 0.25 -11.94 -25.66
N HIS A 197 -0.22 -10.96 -24.87
CA HIS A 197 -0.93 -9.77 -25.37
C HIS A 197 -0.04 -8.87 -26.24
N LYS A 198 1.18 -8.56 -25.77
CA LYS A 198 2.12 -7.67 -26.49
C LYS A 198 2.71 -8.34 -27.73
N ALA A 199 2.74 -9.67 -27.76
CA ALA A 199 3.24 -10.46 -28.88
C ALA A 199 2.32 -10.44 -30.12
N LYS A 200 1.09 -9.94 -30.03
CA LYS A 200 0.16 -9.88 -31.16
C LYS A 200 0.76 -9.04 -32.30
N GLY A 201 0.87 -9.64 -33.48
CA GLY A 201 1.46 -8.98 -34.66
C GLY A 201 2.97 -9.11 -34.77
N SER A 202 3.65 -9.67 -33.77
CA SER A 202 5.06 -10.05 -33.83
C SER A 202 5.20 -11.55 -34.10
N GLU A 203 6.40 -11.97 -34.52
CA GLU A 203 6.74 -13.36 -34.82
C GLU A 203 8.21 -13.65 -34.49
N TRP A 204 8.52 -14.90 -34.14
CA TRP A 204 9.89 -15.35 -33.82
C TRP A 204 10.17 -16.72 -34.44
N GLN A 205 11.45 -17.00 -34.67
CA GLN A 205 11.92 -18.30 -35.18
C GLN A 205 11.44 -19.47 -34.30
N ALA A 206 11.66 -19.34 -32.99
CA ALA A 206 11.19 -20.28 -31.98
C ALA A 206 10.46 -19.54 -30.84
N VAL A 207 9.35 -20.11 -30.39
CA VAL A 207 8.54 -19.62 -29.27
C VAL A 207 8.38 -20.70 -28.21
N ILE A 208 8.64 -20.35 -26.97
CA ILE A 208 8.44 -21.19 -25.79
C ILE A 208 7.24 -20.67 -25.01
N VAL A 209 6.28 -21.54 -24.69
CA VAL A 209 5.09 -21.19 -23.89
C VAL A 209 5.12 -21.98 -22.57
N PRO A 210 5.65 -21.37 -21.48
CA PRO A 210 5.67 -21.99 -20.15
C PRO A 210 4.37 -21.72 -19.37
N PHE A 211 4.24 -22.38 -18.21
CA PHE A 211 3.15 -22.13 -17.24
C PHE A 211 1.76 -22.47 -17.78
N LEU A 212 1.67 -23.48 -18.64
CA LEU A 212 0.40 -23.92 -19.23
C LEU A 212 -0.51 -24.55 -18.18
N ALA A 213 0.04 -25.31 -17.22
CA ALA A 213 -0.74 -25.89 -16.12
C ALA A 213 -1.05 -24.91 -14.99
N ARG A 214 -0.41 -23.74 -14.99
CA ARG A 214 -0.57 -22.74 -13.92
C ARG A 214 -1.93 -22.05 -14.00
N ASP A 215 -2.52 -21.81 -12.84
CA ASP A 215 -3.81 -21.16 -12.71
C ASP A 215 -3.77 -19.68 -13.16
N LEU A 216 -4.70 -19.29 -14.03
CA LEU A 216 -4.88 -17.95 -14.60
C LEU A 216 -6.15 -17.27 -14.10
N ARG A 217 -6.25 -17.10 -12.77
CA ARG A 217 -7.34 -16.34 -12.14
C ARG A 217 -7.29 -14.84 -12.46
N PRO A 218 -8.29 -14.24 -13.13
CA PRO A 218 -8.30 -12.80 -13.34
C PRO A 218 -8.25 -12.06 -11.99
N PRO A 219 -7.76 -10.81 -11.96
CA PRO A 219 -7.91 -9.96 -10.78
C PRO A 219 -9.40 -9.85 -10.42
N SER A 220 -9.70 -9.74 -9.13
CA SER A 220 -11.07 -9.47 -8.68
C SER A 220 -11.58 -8.22 -9.37
N HIS A 221 -12.81 -8.28 -9.88
CA HIS A 221 -13.41 -7.13 -10.54
C HIS A 221 -13.48 -5.94 -9.57
N PRO A 222 -13.16 -4.72 -10.03
CA PRO A 222 -13.37 -3.52 -9.24
C PRO A 222 -14.85 -3.38 -8.88
N TYR A 223 -15.11 -2.89 -7.67
CA TYR A 223 -16.45 -2.60 -7.19
C TYR A 223 -16.83 -1.15 -7.53
N PRO A 224 -18.06 -0.89 -8.02
CA PRO A 224 -19.07 -1.86 -8.45
C PRO A 224 -18.73 -2.51 -9.81
N HIS A 225 -19.22 -3.73 -10.03
CA HIS A 225 -18.90 -4.50 -11.23
C HIS A 225 -19.85 -4.18 -12.38
N PHE A 226 -19.36 -3.46 -13.38
CA PHE A 226 -20.10 -3.17 -14.60
C PHE A 226 -20.07 -4.35 -15.56
N VAL A 227 -21.23 -4.91 -15.87
CA VAL A 227 -21.39 -6.03 -16.81
C VAL A 227 -22.31 -5.62 -17.94
N LYS A 228 -21.87 -5.81 -19.18
CA LYS A 228 -22.71 -5.64 -20.36
C LYS A 228 -22.91 -7.00 -21.02
N PRO A 229 -24.01 -7.72 -20.76
CA PRO A 229 -24.26 -9.00 -21.41
C PRO A 229 -24.43 -8.77 -22.91
N LEU A 230 -23.76 -9.58 -23.74
CA LEU A 230 -23.89 -9.51 -25.20
C LEU A 230 -25.32 -9.78 -25.68
N ALA A 231 -26.10 -10.55 -24.93
CA ALA A 231 -27.46 -10.94 -25.29
C ALA A 231 -28.49 -9.81 -25.13
N THR A 232 -28.39 -9.01 -24.06
CA THR A 232 -29.33 -7.91 -23.79
C THR A 232 -28.78 -6.55 -24.19
N GLY A 233 -27.46 -6.37 -24.23
CA GLY A 233 -26.81 -5.09 -24.52
C GLY A 233 -26.96 -4.04 -23.42
N GLU A 234 -27.69 -4.33 -22.34
CA GLU A 234 -27.92 -3.44 -21.22
C GLU A 234 -26.74 -3.44 -20.25
N LEU A 235 -26.40 -2.26 -19.70
CA LEU A 235 -25.36 -2.13 -18.69
C LEU A 235 -25.95 -2.49 -17.33
N LEU A 236 -25.53 -3.62 -16.78
CA LEU A 236 -25.85 -4.06 -15.43
C LEU A 236 -24.75 -3.61 -14.47
N ILE A 237 -25.15 -2.99 -13.37
CA ILE A 237 -24.24 -2.65 -12.27
C ILE A 237 -24.48 -3.68 -11.18
N ALA A 238 -23.54 -4.61 -11.03
CA ALA A 238 -23.58 -5.63 -9.98
C ALA A 238 -22.78 -5.15 -8.77
N PHE A 239 -23.46 -4.97 -7.65
CA PHE A 239 -22.88 -4.65 -6.36
C PHE A 239 -22.47 -5.94 -5.63
N GLY A 240 -23.19 -7.04 -5.87
CA GLY A 240 -22.95 -8.35 -5.27
C GLY A 240 -22.85 -9.51 -6.26
N LYS A 241 -22.74 -10.72 -5.72
CA LYS A 241 -22.86 -11.96 -6.52
C LYS A 241 -24.32 -12.31 -6.80
N GLU A 242 -25.21 -11.88 -5.92
CA GLU A 242 -26.66 -12.00 -5.93
C GLU A 242 -27.29 -11.22 -7.09
N ASP A 243 -26.76 -10.03 -7.41
CA ASP A 243 -27.18 -9.23 -8.57
C ASP A 243 -26.85 -9.90 -9.92
N LYS A 244 -26.01 -10.94 -9.90
CA LYS A 244 -25.65 -11.71 -11.09
C LYS A 244 -26.55 -12.94 -11.17
N SER A 245 -27.48 -12.91 -12.12
CA SER A 245 -28.24 -14.10 -12.50
C SER A 245 -27.31 -15.26 -12.86
N LYS A 246 -27.82 -16.49 -12.78
CA LYS A 246 -27.05 -17.69 -13.17
C LYS A 246 -26.55 -17.57 -14.61
N ASP A 247 -27.43 -17.17 -15.53
CA ASP A 247 -27.10 -16.98 -16.94
C ASP A 247 -26.02 -15.92 -17.13
N LEU A 248 -26.03 -14.85 -16.34
CA LEU A 248 -24.99 -13.83 -16.37
C LEU A 248 -23.64 -14.35 -15.88
N LYS A 249 -23.64 -15.15 -14.80
CA LYS A 249 -22.42 -15.81 -14.29
C LYS A 249 -21.83 -16.75 -15.33
N ASP A 250 -22.69 -17.56 -15.97
CA ASP A 250 -22.28 -18.52 -17.00
C ASP A 250 -21.77 -17.79 -18.26
N ALA A 251 -22.40 -16.68 -18.65
CA ALA A 251 -21.94 -15.85 -19.77
C ALA A 251 -20.58 -15.17 -19.48
N ILE A 252 -20.37 -14.63 -18.27
CA ILE A 252 -19.08 -14.06 -17.85
C ILE A 252 -17.99 -15.15 -17.87
N GLU A 253 -18.30 -16.32 -17.33
CA GLU A 253 -17.37 -17.44 -17.31
C GLU A 253 -17.04 -17.93 -18.72
N LEU A 254 -18.03 -18.04 -19.61
CA LEU A 254 -17.82 -18.40 -21.01
C LEU A 254 -16.97 -17.35 -21.74
N ALA A 255 -17.27 -16.06 -21.58
CA ALA A 255 -16.47 -14.98 -22.17
C ALA A 255 -15.02 -15.02 -21.69
N ARG A 256 -14.81 -15.32 -20.40
CA ARG A 256 -13.48 -15.50 -19.81
C ARG A 256 -12.75 -16.70 -20.41
N GLN A 257 -13.46 -17.81 -20.63
CA GLN A 257 -12.88 -18.99 -21.26
C GLN A 257 -12.45 -18.72 -22.70
N GLN A 258 -13.31 -18.06 -23.49
CA GLN A 258 -12.98 -17.65 -24.85
C GLN A 258 -11.78 -16.71 -24.89
N GLU A 259 -11.64 -15.81 -23.91
CA GLU A 259 -10.48 -14.92 -23.84
C GLU A 259 -9.18 -15.68 -23.56
N LEU A 260 -9.20 -16.64 -22.64
CA LEU A 260 -8.05 -17.51 -22.39
C LEU A 260 -7.65 -18.34 -23.62
N GLU A 261 -8.66 -18.83 -24.38
CA GLU A 261 -8.45 -19.53 -25.65
C GLU A 261 -7.83 -18.62 -26.71
N ARG A 262 -8.29 -17.36 -26.83
CA ARG A 262 -7.67 -16.36 -27.73
C ARG A 262 -6.23 -16.06 -27.35
N LEU A 263 -5.93 -15.93 -26.06
CA LEU A 263 -4.56 -15.70 -25.59
C LEU A 263 -3.64 -16.87 -25.89
N LEU A 264 -4.12 -18.10 -25.69
CA LEU A 264 -3.40 -19.31 -26.03
C LEU A 264 -3.19 -19.44 -27.54
N TYR A 265 -4.21 -19.14 -28.34
CA TYR A 265 -4.12 -19.07 -29.80
C TYR A 265 -3.07 -18.05 -30.24
N VAL A 266 -3.08 -16.84 -29.68
CA VAL A 266 -2.05 -15.84 -29.99
C VAL A 266 -0.68 -16.39 -29.66
N ALA A 267 -0.46 -16.91 -28.44
CA ALA A 267 0.84 -17.40 -28.00
C ALA A 267 1.39 -18.55 -28.88
N THR A 268 0.54 -19.51 -29.25
CA THR A 268 0.93 -20.68 -30.05
C THR A 268 1.12 -20.37 -31.53
N THR A 269 0.56 -19.28 -32.04
CA THR A 269 0.68 -18.86 -33.45
C THR A 269 1.77 -17.82 -33.70
N ARG A 270 2.60 -17.48 -32.70
CA ARG A 270 3.73 -16.55 -32.89
C ARG A 270 5.00 -17.23 -33.42
N ALA A 271 5.06 -18.57 -33.37
CA ALA A 271 6.20 -19.34 -33.84
C ALA A 271 6.21 -19.45 -35.37
N ARG A 272 7.36 -19.19 -36.00
CA ARG A 272 7.57 -19.47 -37.43
C ARG A 272 7.98 -20.92 -37.70
N HIS A 273 8.93 -21.44 -36.92
CA HIS A 273 9.50 -22.77 -37.16
C HIS A 273 9.28 -23.71 -35.98
N THR A 274 9.54 -23.27 -34.75
CA THR A 274 9.51 -24.15 -33.58
C THR A 274 8.61 -23.60 -32.48
N LEU A 275 7.64 -24.40 -32.06
CA LEU A 275 6.81 -24.12 -30.89
C LEU A 275 7.15 -25.13 -29.79
N VAL A 276 7.57 -24.63 -28.63
CA VAL A 276 7.85 -25.45 -27.45
C VAL A 276 6.76 -25.19 -26.42
N LEU A 277 6.01 -26.24 -26.07
CA LEU A 277 5.01 -26.22 -25.02
C LEU A 277 5.59 -26.88 -23.78
N VAL A 278 5.68 -26.16 -22.67
CA VAL A 278 6.21 -26.72 -21.42
C VAL A 278 5.06 -27.34 -20.63
N LEU A 279 5.12 -28.66 -20.45
CA LEU A 279 4.13 -29.40 -19.68
C LEU A 279 4.52 -29.42 -18.20
N ASP A 280 4.02 -28.45 -17.44
CA ASP A 280 4.37 -28.23 -16.04
C ASP A 280 3.27 -28.65 -15.05
N GLN A 281 2.49 -29.66 -15.41
CA GLN A 281 1.37 -30.15 -14.60
C GLN A 281 1.78 -30.64 -13.21
N GLU A 282 2.93 -31.30 -13.10
CA GLU A 282 3.43 -31.84 -11.83
C GLU A 282 3.69 -30.73 -10.79
N ILE A 283 3.94 -29.50 -11.25
CA ILE A 283 4.22 -28.34 -10.39
C ILE A 283 2.92 -27.64 -9.96
N PHE A 284 1.91 -27.61 -10.83
CA PHE A 284 0.73 -26.74 -10.66
C PHE A 284 -0.60 -27.48 -10.48
N SER A 285 -0.61 -28.80 -10.56
CA SER A 285 -1.79 -29.62 -10.23
C SER A 285 -2.14 -29.49 -8.74
N ASN A 286 -3.42 -29.69 -8.41
CA ASN A 286 -3.88 -29.71 -7.02
C ASN A 286 -3.46 -31.01 -6.31
N THR A 287 -3.83 -31.16 -5.03
CA THR A 287 -3.56 -32.37 -4.23
C THR A 287 -4.18 -33.65 -4.81
N GLU A 288 -5.16 -33.54 -5.70
CA GLU A 288 -5.78 -34.67 -6.43
C GLU A 288 -5.13 -34.91 -7.80
N GLY A 289 -4.04 -34.21 -8.14
CA GLY A 289 -3.35 -34.31 -9.42
C GLY A 289 -4.06 -33.63 -10.60
N LYS A 290 -5.15 -32.89 -10.37
CA LYS A 290 -5.97 -32.26 -11.40
C LYS A 290 -5.52 -30.84 -11.74
N LEU A 291 -5.60 -30.51 -13.02
CA LEU A 291 -5.34 -29.18 -13.55
C LEU A 291 -6.39 -28.15 -13.10
N PRO A 292 -5.98 -26.92 -12.74
CA PRO A 292 -6.90 -25.83 -12.45
C PRO A 292 -7.87 -25.57 -13.62
N LYS A 293 -9.13 -25.21 -13.32
CA LYS A 293 -10.16 -24.92 -14.35
C LYS A 293 -9.76 -23.81 -15.33
N THR A 294 -8.89 -22.90 -14.88
CA THR A 294 -8.45 -21.74 -15.65
C THR A 294 -7.08 -21.94 -16.32
N ALA A 295 -6.43 -23.09 -16.11
CA ALA A 295 -5.16 -23.41 -16.75
C ALA A 295 -5.32 -23.51 -18.27
N GLN A 296 -4.33 -22.99 -19.01
CA GLN A 296 -4.32 -23.06 -20.48
C GLN A 296 -4.10 -24.48 -20.99
N LEU A 297 -3.36 -25.32 -20.26
CA LEU A 297 -3.15 -26.73 -20.60
C LEU A 297 -4.47 -27.49 -20.68
N ARG A 298 -5.38 -27.27 -19.74
CA ARG A 298 -6.72 -27.87 -19.75
C ARG A 298 -7.49 -27.55 -21.05
N ARG A 299 -7.24 -26.39 -21.67
CA ARG A 299 -7.87 -25.98 -22.94
C ARG A 299 -7.23 -26.69 -24.13
N LEU A 300 -5.90 -26.82 -24.14
CA LEU A 300 -5.19 -27.65 -25.12
C LEU A 300 -5.67 -29.11 -25.08
N LEU A 301 -6.04 -29.61 -23.90
CA LEU A 301 -6.52 -30.97 -23.69
C LEU A 301 -8.05 -31.11 -23.79
N CYS A 302 -8.74 -30.15 -24.42
CA CYS A 302 -10.18 -30.19 -24.64
C CYS A 302 -11.01 -30.44 -23.36
N GLY A 303 -10.56 -29.91 -22.21
CA GLY A 303 -11.27 -29.95 -20.94
C GLY A 303 -10.83 -31.07 -19.98
N LYS A 304 -9.90 -31.94 -20.38
CA LYS A 304 -9.34 -32.99 -19.50
C LYS A 304 -8.57 -32.41 -18.33
N ASP A 305 -8.56 -33.14 -17.22
CA ASP A 305 -7.96 -32.72 -15.95
C ASP A 305 -6.45 -33.00 -15.84
N GLY A 306 -5.82 -33.56 -16.88
CA GLY A 306 -4.37 -33.83 -16.90
C GLY A 306 -3.91 -34.28 -18.29
N TYR A 307 -2.63 -34.05 -18.57
CA TYR A 307 -1.93 -34.57 -19.74
C TYR A 307 -1.64 -36.05 -19.57
N SER A 308 -1.92 -36.83 -20.60
CA SER A 308 -1.76 -38.28 -20.63
C SER A 308 -1.15 -38.81 -21.94
N GLY A 309 -0.47 -37.93 -22.70
CA GLY A 309 0.21 -38.29 -23.94
C GLY A 309 -0.47 -37.81 -25.22
N GLU A 310 -1.42 -36.88 -25.13
CA GLU A 310 -2.17 -36.34 -26.28
C GLU A 310 -1.30 -35.74 -27.38
N PHE A 311 -0.06 -35.36 -27.07
CA PHE A 311 0.88 -34.76 -28.01
C PHE A 311 2.07 -35.67 -28.33
N ASP A 312 2.20 -36.84 -27.71
CA ASP A 312 3.39 -37.69 -27.79
C ASP A 312 3.65 -38.17 -29.22
N GLU A 313 2.61 -38.52 -29.98
CA GLU A 313 2.74 -38.97 -31.38
C GLU A 313 3.22 -37.85 -32.34
N ARG A 314 3.14 -36.59 -31.92
CA ARG A 314 3.50 -35.41 -32.72
C ARG A 314 4.64 -34.59 -32.11
N ALA A 315 5.12 -35.00 -30.94
CA ALA A 315 6.27 -34.41 -30.30
C ALA A 315 7.53 -35.02 -30.90
N SER A 316 8.40 -34.18 -31.45
CA SER A 316 9.80 -34.57 -31.58
C SER A 316 10.47 -34.20 -30.26
N THR A 317 10.84 -35.21 -29.47
CA THR A 317 11.79 -34.97 -28.38
C THR A 317 13.05 -34.45 -29.05
N THR A 318 13.54 -33.28 -28.63
CA THR A 318 14.85 -32.78 -29.05
C THR A 318 15.93 -33.59 -28.32
N GLU A 319 15.90 -34.92 -28.45
CA GLU A 319 16.97 -35.81 -28.01
C GLU A 319 18.02 -35.86 -29.12
N THR A 320 18.85 -34.82 -29.13
CA THR A 320 20.31 -34.85 -29.38
C THR A 320 20.75 -33.40 -29.48
N ILE A 321 21.05 -32.78 -28.33
CA ILE A 321 22.13 -31.81 -28.30
C ILE A 321 23.33 -32.68 -27.92
N GLU A 322 24.16 -33.05 -28.91
CA GLU A 322 25.52 -33.47 -28.62
C GLU A 322 26.11 -32.42 -27.69
N ASP A 323 26.67 -32.85 -26.55
CA ASP A 323 27.31 -32.00 -25.57
C ASP A 323 28.23 -30.99 -26.27
N SER A 324 27.71 -29.78 -26.50
CA SER A 324 28.51 -28.66 -26.95
C SER A 324 29.44 -28.38 -25.79
N GLU A 325 30.73 -28.68 -26.01
CA GLU A 325 31.82 -28.54 -25.05
C GLU A 325 31.56 -27.33 -24.17
N THR A 326 31.26 -27.62 -22.91
CA THR A 326 31.01 -26.62 -21.89
C THR A 326 32.30 -25.81 -21.80
N SER A 327 32.28 -24.58 -22.31
CA SER A 327 33.41 -23.66 -22.16
C SER A 327 33.61 -23.43 -20.68
N SER A 328 34.60 -24.12 -20.13
CA SER A 328 35.06 -24.01 -18.77
C SER A 328 35.65 -22.62 -18.54
N SER A 329 34.89 -21.74 -17.88
CA SER A 329 35.37 -20.85 -16.82
C SER A 329 34.26 -19.89 -16.44
N VAL A 330 33.35 -20.34 -15.59
CA VAL A 330 32.57 -19.44 -14.75
C VAL A 330 33.57 -18.84 -13.74
N PRO A 331 33.69 -17.50 -13.60
CA PRO A 331 34.41 -16.94 -12.45
C PRO A 331 33.62 -17.38 -11.22
N GLU A 332 34.27 -18.04 -10.26
CA GLU A 332 33.66 -18.39 -8.98
C GLU A 332 33.18 -17.10 -8.30
N THR A 333 31.93 -16.70 -8.54
CA THR A 333 31.21 -15.84 -7.62
C THR A 333 31.05 -16.66 -6.37
N SER A 334 31.79 -16.29 -5.33
CA SER A 334 31.68 -16.82 -3.98
C SER A 334 30.20 -16.88 -3.62
N GLU A 335 29.60 -18.06 -3.76
CA GLU A 335 28.27 -18.34 -3.23
C GLU A 335 28.38 -18.11 -1.73
N VAL A 336 27.86 -16.98 -1.27
CA VAL A 336 27.58 -16.79 0.15
C VAL A 336 26.46 -17.77 0.45
N LYS A 337 26.84 -19.01 0.80
CA LYS A 337 25.94 -20.00 1.37
C LYS A 337 25.43 -19.39 2.66
N ILE A 338 24.22 -18.85 2.62
CA ILE A 338 23.50 -18.46 3.83
C ILE A 338 23.26 -19.75 4.58
N GLU A 339 24.06 -20.01 5.62
CA GLU A 339 23.86 -21.19 6.44
C GLU A 339 22.45 -21.16 7.04
N PRO A 340 21.68 -22.25 6.91
CA PRO A 340 20.35 -22.32 7.50
C PRO A 340 20.47 -22.15 9.02
N LEU A 341 19.64 -21.28 9.59
CA LEU A 341 19.59 -21.03 11.04
C LEU A 341 19.45 -22.37 11.79
N THR A 342 20.29 -22.58 12.79
CA THR A 342 20.18 -23.77 13.63
C THR A 342 18.82 -23.80 14.32
N ALA A 343 18.30 -24.99 14.66
CA ALA A 343 17.01 -25.10 15.36
C ALA A 343 16.94 -24.26 16.65
N ARG A 344 18.08 -24.04 17.32
CA ARG A 344 18.20 -23.19 18.51
C ARG A 344 18.08 -21.70 18.18
N GLU A 345 18.70 -21.26 17.08
CA GLU A 345 18.59 -19.89 16.59
C GLU A 345 17.21 -19.61 16.03
N LEU A 346 16.62 -20.53 15.28
CA LEU A 346 15.23 -20.44 14.84
C LEU A 346 14.29 -20.30 16.03
N LYS A 347 14.46 -21.11 17.08
CA LYS A 347 13.64 -21.03 18.30
C LYS A 347 13.84 -19.71 19.05
N ARG A 348 15.06 -19.16 19.08
CA ARG A 348 15.34 -17.81 19.63
C ARG A 348 14.76 -16.70 18.76
N ALA A 349 14.87 -16.81 17.45
CA ALA A 349 14.37 -15.87 16.46
C ALA A 349 12.85 -15.82 16.52
N VAL A 350 12.16 -16.97 16.56
CA VAL A 350 10.71 -17.06 16.78
C VAL A 350 10.33 -16.45 18.13
N LYS A 351 11.05 -16.76 19.22
CA LYS A 351 10.80 -16.17 20.55
C LYS A 351 11.06 -14.66 20.61
N ARG A 352 11.94 -14.12 19.76
CA ARG A 352 12.22 -12.67 19.65
C ARG A 352 11.22 -11.99 18.70
N GLY A 353 10.89 -12.61 17.57
CA GLY A 353 9.89 -12.15 16.62
C GLY A 353 8.47 -12.15 17.19
N SER A 354 8.20 -12.99 18.18
CA SER A 354 6.94 -12.96 18.96
C SER A 354 6.88 -11.80 19.97
N LYS A 355 7.96 -11.01 20.15
CA LYS A 355 8.00 -9.80 21.01
C LYS A 355 7.78 -8.53 20.20
N PHE A 356 6.76 -8.50 19.36
CA PHE A 356 6.34 -7.26 18.70
C PHE A 356 5.38 -6.47 19.62
N VAL A 357 5.36 -5.15 19.45
CA VAL A 357 4.40 -4.28 20.13
C VAL A 357 3.01 -4.57 19.56
N ARG A 358 2.12 -5.12 20.39
CA ARG A 358 0.75 -5.42 19.97
C ARG A 358 -0.07 -4.13 19.88
N LYS A 359 -0.78 -3.96 18.77
CA LYS A 359 -1.70 -2.85 18.52
C LYS A 359 -3.10 -3.26 18.97
N PHE A 360 -3.75 -2.40 19.75
CA PHE A 360 -5.13 -2.54 20.23
C PHE A 360 -5.95 -1.36 19.74
N THR A 361 -7.17 -1.59 19.28
CA THR A 361 -8.05 -0.53 18.79
C THR A 361 -9.37 -0.51 19.55
N PRO A 362 -9.65 0.52 20.37
CA PRO A 362 -10.90 0.62 21.14
C PRO A 362 -12.15 0.73 20.26
N SER A 363 -12.03 1.37 19.10
CA SER A 363 -13.04 1.43 18.05
C SER A 363 -12.60 0.59 16.86
N ALA A 364 -12.62 -0.74 17.00
CA ALA A 364 -12.52 -1.56 15.81
C ALA A 364 -13.76 -1.28 14.93
N LEU A 365 -13.56 -0.52 13.85
CA LEU A 365 -14.48 -0.40 12.72
C LEU A 365 -15.02 -1.80 12.39
N ASP A 366 -16.34 -1.92 12.48
CA ASP A 366 -17.17 -3.09 12.22
C ASP A 366 -16.82 -4.38 12.99
N ALA A 367 -17.63 -4.59 14.02
CA ALA A 367 -17.82 -5.87 14.66
C ALA A 367 -18.59 -6.81 13.73
N GLU A 368 -17.85 -7.70 13.09
CA GLU A 368 -18.14 -9.13 12.97
C GLU A 368 -17.03 -9.68 12.08
N VAL A 369 -16.03 -10.39 12.63
CA VAL A 369 -15.65 -11.79 12.31
C VAL A 369 -14.31 -12.13 13.02
N PRO A 370 -14.12 -13.35 13.59
CA PRO A 370 -12.82 -13.88 13.98
C PRO A 370 -11.73 -13.74 12.89
N ALA A 371 -10.48 -13.66 13.35
CA ALA A 371 -9.28 -13.30 12.57
C ALA A 371 -9.02 -14.13 11.30
N GLU A 372 -9.67 -15.29 11.16
CA GLU A 372 -9.56 -16.20 10.01
C GLU A 372 -10.32 -15.72 8.75
N VAL A 373 -11.20 -14.72 8.86
CA VAL A 373 -12.12 -14.32 7.77
C VAL A 373 -11.82 -12.93 7.18
N ARG A 374 -10.69 -12.31 7.52
CA ARG A 374 -10.27 -10.97 7.02
C ARG A 374 -10.05 -10.84 5.50
N THR A 375 -10.40 -11.85 4.69
CA THR A 375 -10.23 -11.86 3.22
C THR A 375 -11.53 -11.80 2.41
N ARG A 376 -12.68 -11.48 3.01
CA ARG A 376 -13.92 -11.18 2.26
C ARG A 376 -14.44 -9.80 2.63
N SER A 377 -14.39 -8.87 1.67
CA SER A 377 -15.14 -7.60 1.72
C SER A 377 -16.60 -7.91 2.04
N ARG A 378 -17.12 -7.41 3.15
CA ARG A 378 -18.54 -7.52 3.52
C ARG A 378 -19.29 -6.30 3.01
N LEU A 379 -20.57 -6.51 2.70
CA LEU A 379 -21.55 -5.46 2.47
C LEU A 379 -21.86 -4.80 3.82
N ASP A 380 -21.78 -3.47 3.88
CA ASP A 380 -22.15 -2.72 5.07
C ASP A 380 -23.67 -2.90 5.35
N ASN A 381 -24.04 -3.33 6.56
CA ASN A 381 -25.45 -3.42 6.95
C ASN A 381 -26.07 -2.00 7.02
N LEU A 382 -27.40 -1.88 6.87
CA LEU A 382 -28.09 -0.57 6.89
C LEU A 382 -27.77 0.25 8.15
N ALA A 383 -27.64 -0.40 9.31
CA ALA A 383 -27.24 0.25 10.56
C ALA A 383 -25.81 0.82 10.50
N THR A 384 -24.86 0.10 9.89
CA THR A 384 -23.48 0.57 9.67
C THR A 384 -23.44 1.75 8.70
N LEU A 385 -24.21 1.67 7.60
CA LEU A 385 -24.33 2.77 6.63
C LEU A 385 -24.98 4.02 7.25
N TYR A 386 -25.98 3.83 8.10
CA TYR A 386 -26.65 4.89 8.85
C TYR A 386 -25.70 5.54 9.87
N GLY A 387 -24.99 4.73 10.66
CA GLY A 387 -23.96 5.20 11.59
C GLY A 387 -22.87 5.98 10.89
N GLY A 388 -22.28 5.40 9.83
CA GLY A 388 -21.25 6.06 9.02
C GLY A 388 -21.72 7.36 8.36
N TRP A 389 -23.00 7.49 8.02
CA TRP A 389 -23.57 8.75 7.56
C TRP A 389 -23.58 9.82 8.66
N TRP A 390 -23.97 9.47 9.89
CA TRP A 390 -23.92 10.38 11.04
C TRP A 390 -22.49 10.81 11.40
N HIS A 391 -21.51 9.90 11.38
CA HIS A 391 -20.11 10.26 11.59
C HIS A 391 -19.63 11.28 10.55
N LYS A 392 -19.93 11.07 9.26
CA LYS A 392 -19.61 12.03 8.18
C LYS A 392 -20.32 13.39 8.36
N PHE A 393 -21.52 13.39 8.90
CA PHE A 393 -22.23 14.62 9.24
C PHE A 393 -21.50 15.39 10.34
N PHE A 394 -21.16 14.73 11.46
CA PHE A 394 -20.45 15.35 12.59
C PHE A 394 -19.01 15.74 12.25
N GLU A 395 -18.30 14.98 11.40
CA GLU A 395 -16.98 15.32 10.88
C GLU A 395 -16.98 16.67 10.13
N ARG A 396 -18.10 17.01 9.47
CA ARG A 396 -18.24 18.26 8.71
C ARG A 396 -18.85 19.39 9.54
N LEU A 397 -19.34 19.09 10.74
CA LEU A 397 -19.93 20.09 11.62
C LEU A 397 -18.87 21.12 12.02
N ASP A 398 -19.24 22.40 11.92
CA ASP A 398 -18.48 23.51 12.50
C ASP A 398 -19.19 23.97 13.77
N TRP A 399 -18.62 23.61 14.91
CA TRP A 399 -19.10 23.95 16.23
C TRP A 399 -19.24 25.47 16.45
N LYS A 400 -18.38 26.29 15.84
CA LYS A 400 -18.41 27.75 16.01
C LYS A 400 -19.48 28.43 15.15
N ALA A 401 -19.91 27.80 14.07
CA ALA A 401 -20.94 28.32 13.18
C ALA A 401 -22.37 28.17 13.74
N GLY A 402 -22.54 27.39 14.81
CA GLY A 402 -23.79 27.28 15.58
C GLY A 402 -24.87 26.42 14.91
N ILE A 403 -26.05 26.42 15.53
CA ILE A 403 -27.14 25.50 15.19
C ILE A 403 -27.74 25.72 13.80
N ASP A 404 -27.82 26.97 13.34
CA ASP A 404 -28.39 27.31 12.02
C ASP A 404 -27.50 26.78 10.88
N TYR A 405 -26.18 26.78 11.07
CA TYR A 405 -25.26 26.15 10.13
C TYR A 405 -25.43 24.63 10.13
N ALA A 406 -25.54 24.03 11.32
CA ALA A 406 -25.76 22.59 11.47
C ALA A 406 -27.04 22.12 10.77
N GLN A 407 -28.13 22.90 10.89
CA GLN A 407 -29.41 22.64 10.21
C GLN A 407 -29.25 22.66 8.68
N LYS A 408 -28.60 23.68 8.12
CA LYS A 408 -28.34 23.78 6.66
C LYS A 408 -27.45 22.64 6.17
N LEU A 409 -26.45 22.25 6.96
CA LEU A 409 -25.57 21.12 6.64
C LEU A 409 -26.36 19.80 6.62
N PHE A 410 -27.28 19.62 7.58
CA PHE A 410 -28.13 18.45 7.70
C PHE A 410 -29.05 18.32 6.48
N GLU A 411 -29.76 19.39 6.13
CA GLU A 411 -30.65 19.43 4.95
C GLU A 411 -29.90 19.11 3.65
N LYS A 412 -28.66 19.59 3.52
CA LYS A 412 -27.80 19.30 2.36
C LYS A 412 -27.39 17.83 2.28
N GLN A 413 -27.18 17.15 3.41
CA GLN A 413 -26.69 15.77 3.46
C GLN A 413 -27.81 14.73 3.52
N LEU A 414 -29.02 15.12 3.95
CA LEU A 414 -30.18 14.25 4.09
C LEU A 414 -30.51 13.42 2.83
N PRO A 415 -30.41 13.94 1.59
CA PRO A 415 -30.68 13.14 0.39
C PRO A 415 -29.75 11.94 0.19
N SER A 416 -28.59 11.93 0.84
CA SER A 416 -27.61 10.83 0.79
C SER A 416 -27.73 9.85 1.96
N CYS A 417 -28.67 10.09 2.87
CA CYS A 417 -28.89 9.24 4.05
C CYS A 417 -29.65 7.96 3.67
N PRO A 418 -29.20 6.76 4.08
CA PRO A 418 -29.92 5.51 3.83
C PRO A 418 -31.29 5.46 4.55
N GLU A 419 -31.43 6.15 5.69
CA GLU A 419 -32.68 6.23 6.46
C GLU A 419 -33.11 7.68 6.74
N ALA A 420 -33.47 8.42 5.69
CA ALA A 420 -33.82 9.85 5.81
C ALA A 420 -34.96 10.14 6.82
N LYS A 421 -35.93 9.24 6.98
CA LYS A 421 -37.03 9.41 7.95
C LYS A 421 -36.53 9.29 9.40
N SER A 422 -35.72 8.27 9.70
CA SER A 422 -35.09 8.07 11.01
C SER A 422 -34.15 9.24 11.33
N ALA A 423 -33.30 9.63 10.37
CA ALA A 423 -32.38 10.76 10.53
C ALA A 423 -33.09 12.07 10.87
N THR A 424 -34.23 12.36 10.21
CA THR A 424 -34.99 13.59 10.46
C THR A 424 -35.53 13.61 11.90
N LYS A 425 -36.08 12.49 12.37
CA LYS A 425 -36.56 12.34 13.75
C LYS A 425 -35.43 12.49 14.76
N ASP A 426 -34.33 11.77 14.56
CA ASP A 426 -33.16 11.79 15.46
C ASP A 426 -32.51 13.18 15.50
N TRP A 427 -32.44 13.86 14.35
CA TRP A 427 -31.95 15.24 14.26
C TRP A 427 -32.84 16.21 15.03
N GLU A 428 -34.16 16.02 15.01
CA GLU A 428 -35.09 16.90 15.72
C GLU A 428 -34.91 16.88 17.24
N VAL A 429 -34.52 15.74 17.78
CA VAL A 429 -34.17 15.58 19.20
C VAL A 429 -32.73 16.05 19.44
N THR A 430 -31.78 15.64 18.61
CA THR A 430 -30.36 16.00 18.70
C THR A 430 -30.16 17.52 18.66
N ARG A 431 -30.79 18.22 17.72
CA ARG A 431 -30.62 19.66 17.50
C ARG A 431 -31.04 20.53 18.69
N GLN A 432 -31.93 20.01 19.56
CA GLN A 432 -32.39 20.73 20.75
C GLN A 432 -31.33 20.79 21.85
N ASN A 433 -30.52 19.73 21.96
CA ASN A 433 -29.62 19.51 23.09
C ASN A 433 -28.13 19.58 22.72
N LEU A 434 -27.78 19.37 21.45
CA LEU A 434 -26.40 19.28 20.97
C LEU A 434 -25.53 20.50 21.35
N PHE A 435 -26.09 21.71 21.28
CA PHE A 435 -25.39 22.96 21.59
C PHE A 435 -25.74 23.56 22.96
N SER A 436 -26.80 23.07 23.59
CA SER A 436 -27.34 23.61 24.85
C SER A 436 -26.95 22.77 26.08
N ASP A 437 -26.43 21.56 25.87
CA ASP A 437 -25.89 20.74 26.95
C ASP A 437 -24.76 21.47 27.70
N ALA A 438 -24.78 21.39 29.03
CA ALA A 438 -23.86 22.14 29.89
C ALA A 438 -22.38 21.78 29.68
N GLY A 439 -22.06 20.55 29.26
CA GLY A 439 -20.71 20.14 28.92
C GLY A 439 -20.25 20.81 27.62
N THR A 440 -21.02 20.64 26.54
CA THR A 440 -20.70 21.19 25.22
C THR A 440 -20.71 22.73 25.22
N ALA A 441 -21.73 23.35 25.82
CA ALA A 441 -21.88 24.80 25.88
C ALA A 441 -20.70 25.48 26.59
N ARG A 442 -20.12 24.82 27.61
CA ARG A 442 -18.95 25.32 28.34
C ARG A 442 -17.70 25.44 27.46
N PHE A 443 -17.51 24.51 26.52
CA PHE A 443 -16.41 24.53 25.57
C PHE A 443 -16.69 25.48 24.40
N LEU A 444 -17.94 25.60 23.96
CA LEU A 444 -18.37 26.57 22.95
C LEU A 444 -18.22 28.03 23.41
N ALA A 445 -18.42 28.31 24.70
CA ALA A 445 -18.29 29.64 25.28
C ALA A 445 -16.84 30.17 25.32
N SER A 446 -15.84 29.29 25.22
CA SER A 446 -14.42 29.67 25.23
C SER A 446 -13.93 29.88 23.79
N GLY A 447 -13.53 31.12 23.46
CA GLY A 447 -12.99 31.46 22.14
C GLY A 447 -11.66 30.75 21.80
N GLU A 448 -11.01 30.19 22.82
CA GLU A 448 -9.70 29.54 22.76
C GLU A 448 -9.80 28.01 22.62
N THR A 449 -11.02 27.46 22.66
CA THR A 449 -11.25 26.03 22.46
C THR A 449 -10.87 25.63 21.03
N GLN A 450 -10.05 24.59 20.94
CA GLN A 450 -9.73 23.88 19.71
C GLN A 450 -10.67 22.69 19.55
N PHE A 451 -11.31 22.60 18.39
CA PHE A 451 -12.24 21.52 18.07
C PHE A 451 -11.58 20.57 17.08
N HIS A 452 -11.38 19.33 17.49
CA HIS A 452 -10.86 18.28 16.66
C HIS A 452 -11.97 17.26 16.37
N ARG A 453 -11.97 16.73 15.16
CA ARG A 453 -12.96 15.78 14.63
C ARG A 453 -12.20 14.61 14.07
N GLU A 454 -12.72 13.39 14.25
CA GLU A 454 -12.06 12.16 13.82
C GLU A 454 -10.58 12.18 14.25
N PHE A 455 -10.32 12.42 15.54
CA PHE A 455 -8.98 12.67 16.07
C PHE A 455 -8.24 11.35 16.29
N PRO A 456 -7.23 11.03 15.47
CA PRO A 456 -6.48 9.79 15.63
C PRO A 456 -5.49 9.94 16.78
N PHE A 457 -5.33 8.88 17.57
CA PHE A 457 -4.30 8.81 18.58
C PHE A 457 -3.56 7.48 18.55
N SER A 458 -2.33 7.50 19.06
CA SER A 458 -1.52 6.32 19.33
C SER A 458 -0.85 6.52 20.68
N TRP A 459 -1.19 5.68 21.65
CA TRP A 459 -0.74 5.78 23.03
C TRP A 459 -0.03 4.50 23.45
N ARG A 460 1.20 4.63 23.95
CA ARG A 460 1.97 3.51 24.47
C ARG A 460 1.46 3.15 25.87
N ARG A 461 0.61 2.13 25.96
CA ARG A 461 0.15 1.58 27.24
C ARG A 461 1.29 0.97 28.06
N ASN A 462 2.18 0.20 27.41
CA ASN A 462 3.39 -0.35 28.03
C ASN A 462 4.43 -0.74 26.96
N ASP A 463 5.57 -1.30 27.38
CA ASP A 463 6.67 -1.75 26.50
C ASP A 463 6.29 -2.77 25.43
N ARG A 464 5.11 -3.39 25.53
CA ARG A 464 4.64 -4.46 24.65
C ARG A 464 3.28 -4.20 24.02
N SER A 465 2.63 -3.07 24.31
CA SER A 465 1.32 -2.75 23.75
C SER A 465 1.12 -1.26 23.50
N VAL A 466 0.51 -0.95 22.37
CA VAL A 466 0.07 0.39 21.97
C VAL A 466 -1.43 0.35 21.71
N LEU A 467 -2.12 1.36 22.22
CA LEU A 467 -3.53 1.63 21.96
C LEU A 467 -3.62 2.66 20.83
N GLU A 468 -4.25 2.31 19.72
CA GLU A 468 -4.50 3.21 18.59
C GLU A 468 -6.01 3.36 18.44
N GLY A 469 -6.52 4.56 18.23
CA GLY A 469 -7.96 4.76 18.08
C GLY A 469 -8.29 6.05 17.37
N LEU A 470 -9.57 6.17 17.03
CA LEU A 470 -10.15 7.35 16.41
C LEU A 470 -11.25 7.86 17.34
N ILE A 471 -11.07 9.08 17.85
CA ILE A 471 -12.03 9.75 18.73
C ILE A 471 -12.89 10.65 17.85
N ASP A 472 -14.20 10.48 17.87
CA ASP A 472 -15.08 11.20 16.95
C ASP A 472 -15.00 12.72 17.12
N SER A 473 -14.98 13.20 18.37
CA SER A 473 -14.83 14.62 18.68
C SER A 473 -14.02 14.85 19.95
N LEU A 474 -13.04 15.76 19.86
CA LEU A 474 -12.18 16.14 20.97
C LEU A 474 -12.08 17.67 21.06
N MET A 475 -12.53 18.23 22.18
CA MET A 475 -12.49 19.66 22.46
C MET A 475 -11.39 19.96 23.47
N ILE A 476 -10.46 20.85 23.14
CA ILE A 476 -9.30 21.15 23.99
C ILE A 476 -9.26 22.64 24.31
N ASP A 477 -9.31 22.96 25.60
CA ASP A 477 -9.06 24.31 26.12
C ASP A 477 -7.79 24.29 26.96
N ARG A 478 -6.65 24.56 26.31
CA ARG A 478 -5.34 24.52 26.96
C ARG A 478 -5.17 25.59 28.03
N LYS A 479 -5.86 26.73 27.91
CA LYS A 479 -5.77 27.82 28.90
C LYS A 479 -6.49 27.45 30.19
N ALA A 480 -7.66 26.81 30.07
CA ALA A 480 -8.42 26.33 31.21
C ALA A 480 -7.93 24.96 31.73
N GLY A 481 -6.97 24.32 31.06
CA GLY A 481 -6.38 23.05 31.50
C GLY A 481 -7.29 21.83 31.32
N ARG A 482 -8.29 21.91 30.43
CA ARG A 482 -9.37 20.92 30.32
C ARG A 482 -9.57 20.42 28.90
N CYS A 483 -10.10 19.22 28.80
CA CYS A 483 -10.40 18.53 27.55
C CYS A 483 -11.73 17.79 27.68
N PHE A 484 -12.52 17.79 26.61
CA PHE A 484 -13.77 17.05 26.55
C PHE A 484 -13.76 16.09 25.37
N LEU A 485 -13.93 14.82 25.69
CA LEU A 485 -14.02 13.72 24.74
C LEU A 485 -15.48 13.36 24.50
N LEU A 486 -15.83 13.24 23.22
CA LEU A 486 -17.18 12.93 22.80
C LEU A 486 -17.17 11.85 21.72
N ASP A 487 -17.91 10.78 21.96
CA ASP A 487 -18.14 9.67 21.04
C ASP A 487 -19.64 9.63 20.69
N TRP A 488 -19.98 9.47 19.41
CA TRP A 488 -21.36 9.47 18.93
C TRP A 488 -21.87 8.06 18.74
N LYS A 489 -23.12 7.79 19.15
CA LYS A 489 -23.79 6.51 18.89
C LYS A 489 -25.18 6.71 18.32
N THR A 490 -25.46 5.92 17.28
CA THR A 490 -26.72 5.94 16.52
C THR A 490 -27.65 4.78 16.84
N ASN A 491 -27.32 3.96 17.83
CA ASN A 491 -28.17 2.85 18.25
C ASN A 491 -29.51 3.39 18.78
N SER A 492 -30.61 2.69 18.47
CA SER A 492 -31.90 2.94 19.12
C SER A 492 -31.83 2.50 20.58
N VAL A 493 -32.15 3.42 21.50
CA VAL A 493 -32.11 3.20 22.95
C VAL A 493 -33.37 3.79 23.56
N SER A 494 -34.01 3.07 24.49
CA SER A 494 -35.12 3.61 25.27
C SER A 494 -34.64 4.24 26.58
N LEU A 495 -35.45 5.12 27.19
CA LEU A 495 -35.10 5.80 28.45
C LEU A 495 -34.81 4.83 29.61
N GLY A 496 -35.40 3.63 29.60
CA GLY A 496 -35.17 2.60 30.61
C GLY A 496 -33.84 1.85 30.47
N GLU A 497 -33.14 1.99 29.34
CA GLU A 497 -31.94 1.22 28.98
C GLU A 497 -30.65 2.05 29.05
N ILE A 498 -30.73 3.32 29.46
CA ILE A 498 -29.60 4.26 29.47
C ILE A 498 -28.41 3.69 30.25
N GLU A 499 -28.62 3.10 31.42
CA GLU A 499 -27.49 2.61 32.23
C GLU A 499 -26.82 1.36 31.63
N SER A 500 -27.60 0.49 30.98
CA SER A 500 -27.08 -0.63 30.21
C SER A 500 -26.27 -0.14 29.00
N PHE A 501 -26.79 0.88 28.32
CA PHE A 501 -26.15 1.53 27.19
C PHE A 501 -24.83 2.21 27.58
N ARG A 502 -24.79 2.94 28.70
CA ARG A 502 -23.56 3.51 29.26
C ARG A 502 -22.56 2.42 29.62
N SER A 503 -23.01 1.39 30.32
CA SER A 503 -22.13 0.28 30.73
C SER A 503 -21.50 -0.45 29.54
N ARG A 504 -22.22 -0.56 28.42
CA ARG A 504 -21.73 -1.20 27.18
C ARG A 504 -20.55 -0.45 26.54
N TYR A 505 -20.56 0.88 26.56
CA TYR A 505 -19.48 1.69 25.96
C TYR A 505 -18.45 2.21 26.96
N ARG A 506 -18.69 2.04 28.27
CA ARG A 506 -17.75 2.40 29.34
C ARG A 506 -16.32 1.88 29.09
N PRO A 507 -16.08 0.63 28.63
CA PRO A 507 -14.73 0.15 28.34
C PRO A 507 -13.99 0.97 27.26
N GLN A 508 -14.69 1.34 26.19
CA GLN A 508 -14.14 2.15 25.09
C GLN A 508 -13.79 3.56 25.59
N LEU A 509 -14.72 4.19 26.31
CA LEU A 509 -14.57 5.55 26.83
C LEU A 509 -13.47 5.63 27.90
N ALA A 510 -13.35 4.62 28.77
CA ALA A 510 -12.28 4.53 29.75
C ALA A 510 -10.89 4.47 29.10
N ALA A 511 -10.76 3.70 28.01
CA ALA A 511 -9.52 3.58 27.27
C ALA A 511 -9.12 4.89 26.56
N TYR A 512 -10.09 5.59 25.96
CA TYR A 512 -9.85 6.89 25.36
C TYR A 512 -9.51 7.96 26.40
N TRP A 513 -10.31 8.03 27.46
CA TRP A 513 -10.10 8.95 28.57
C TRP A 513 -8.68 8.81 29.14
N LYS A 514 -8.23 7.58 29.40
CA LYS A 514 -6.90 7.31 29.93
C LYS A 514 -5.80 7.73 28.95
N ALA A 515 -5.93 7.37 27.68
CA ALA A 515 -4.95 7.70 26.65
C ALA A 515 -4.82 9.22 26.45
N VAL A 516 -5.94 9.93 26.33
CA VAL A 516 -5.96 11.39 26.16
C VAL A 516 -5.43 12.10 27.41
N SER A 517 -5.82 11.64 28.60
CA SER A 517 -5.34 12.22 29.87
C SER A 517 -3.81 12.16 29.96
N GLU A 518 -3.20 11.03 29.59
CA GLU A 518 -1.74 10.90 29.64
C GLU A 518 -1.02 11.64 28.50
N ILE A 519 -1.59 11.63 27.29
CA ILE A 519 -1.01 12.34 26.14
C ILE A 519 -1.03 13.85 26.38
N THR A 520 -2.17 14.38 26.81
CA THR A 520 -2.40 15.83 26.88
C THR A 520 -2.00 16.42 28.23
N ARG A 521 -2.00 15.60 29.30
CA ARG A 521 -1.82 16.03 30.70
C ARG A 521 -2.84 17.08 31.14
N LEU A 522 -4.05 17.03 30.58
CA LEU A 522 -5.18 17.89 30.91
C LEU A 522 -6.20 17.13 31.74
N ASP A 523 -7.12 17.87 32.37
CA ASP A 523 -8.32 17.29 32.98
C ASP A 523 -9.30 16.88 31.89
N VAL A 524 -9.60 15.58 31.77
CA VAL A 524 -10.40 15.02 30.68
C VAL A 524 -11.77 14.60 31.20
N GLU A 525 -12.80 15.27 30.70
CA GLU A 525 -14.20 14.84 30.81
C GLU A 525 -14.53 13.97 29.58
N ALA A 526 -15.29 12.88 29.74
CA ALA A 526 -15.67 12.00 28.64
C ALA A 526 -17.19 11.75 28.64
N GLY A 527 -17.79 11.77 27.46
CA GLY A 527 -19.22 11.55 27.29
C GLY A 527 -19.57 10.81 26.00
N LEU A 528 -20.71 10.13 26.06
CA LEU A 528 -21.33 9.47 24.92
C LEU A 528 -22.56 10.27 24.49
N PHE A 529 -22.64 10.68 23.24
CA PHE A 529 -23.82 11.36 22.73
C PHE A 529 -24.67 10.39 21.90
N SER A 530 -25.92 10.17 22.34
CA SER A 530 -26.87 9.33 21.62
C SER A 530 -27.71 10.18 20.68
N THR A 531 -27.68 9.91 19.37
CA THR A 531 -28.52 10.65 18.40
C THR A 531 -30.00 10.29 18.53
N ALA A 532 -30.31 9.06 18.94
CA ALA A 532 -31.68 8.59 19.13
C ALA A 532 -32.36 9.21 20.36
N LEU A 533 -31.61 9.41 21.44
CA LEU A 533 -32.09 10.11 22.65
C LEU A 533 -31.88 11.63 22.57
N GLY A 534 -31.00 12.08 21.67
CA GLY A 534 -30.53 13.45 21.55
C GLY A 534 -30.00 13.99 22.88
N CYS A 535 -29.26 13.21 23.66
CA CYS A 535 -28.71 13.66 24.93
C CYS A 535 -27.27 13.20 25.14
N LEU A 536 -26.55 13.95 25.96
CA LEU A 536 -25.19 13.63 26.38
C LEU A 536 -25.22 12.79 27.66
N LEU A 537 -24.54 11.65 27.62
CA LEU A 537 -24.36 10.74 28.74
C LEU A 537 -22.92 10.86 29.22
N LEU A 538 -22.71 11.63 30.28
CA LEU A 538 -21.38 11.83 30.88
C LEU A 538 -20.93 10.62 31.68
N TYR A 539 -19.61 10.45 31.79
CA TYR A 539 -18.99 9.51 32.71
C TYR A 539 -18.15 10.26 33.75
N THR A 540 -18.18 9.80 35.00
CA THR A 540 -17.31 10.34 36.06
C THR A 540 -15.87 9.85 35.90
N ALA A 541 -14.90 10.64 36.37
CA ALA A 541 -13.50 10.21 36.35
C ALA A 541 -13.29 8.91 37.15
N ASP A 542 -13.98 8.77 38.29
CA ASP A 542 -13.89 7.59 39.15
C ASP A 542 -14.39 6.32 38.43
N GLU A 543 -15.54 6.38 37.74
CA GLU A 543 -16.06 5.20 37.05
C GLU A 543 -15.18 4.77 35.85
N LEU A 544 -14.59 5.75 35.14
CA LEU A 544 -13.68 5.46 34.03
C LEU A 544 -12.35 4.90 34.54
N GLN A 545 -11.86 5.40 35.68
CA GLN A 545 -10.63 4.92 36.29
C GLN A 545 -10.79 3.49 36.84
N GLU A 546 -11.92 3.19 37.49
CA GLU A 546 -12.25 1.83 37.93
C GLU A 546 -12.35 0.86 36.75
N GLU A 547 -13.04 1.26 35.68
CA GLU A 547 -13.16 0.45 34.46
C GLU A 547 -11.79 0.25 33.78
N TRP A 548 -10.96 1.29 33.71
CA TRP A 548 -9.60 1.15 33.17
C TRP A 548 -8.75 0.19 34.00
N ASN A 549 -8.82 0.25 35.33
CA ASN A 549 -8.09 -0.66 36.20
C ASN A 549 -8.50 -2.12 35.96
N ARG A 550 -9.80 -2.38 35.70
CA ARG A 550 -10.30 -3.70 35.29
C ARG A 550 -9.69 -4.11 33.95
N LEU A 551 -9.74 -3.25 32.94
CA LEU A 551 -9.18 -3.51 31.61
C LEU A 551 -7.67 -3.76 31.63
N GLU A 552 -6.94 -3.03 32.47
CA GLU A 552 -5.48 -3.16 32.56
C GLU A 552 -5.04 -4.56 33.06
N GLN A 553 -5.84 -5.17 33.92
CA GLN A 553 -5.61 -6.50 34.48
C GLN A 553 -5.96 -7.65 33.51
N LEU A 554 -6.67 -7.36 32.41
CA LEU A 554 -7.07 -8.40 31.47
C LEU A 554 -5.89 -8.89 30.61
N PRO A 555 -5.83 -10.20 30.31
CA PRO A 555 -4.94 -10.71 29.28
C PRO A 555 -5.24 -10.03 27.93
N PRO A 556 -4.22 -9.79 27.08
CA PRO A 556 -4.39 -9.15 25.77
C PRO A 556 -5.54 -9.66 24.91
N ALA A 557 -5.79 -10.98 24.91
CA ALA A 557 -6.86 -11.59 24.11
C ALA A 557 -8.27 -11.24 24.62
N LYS A 558 -8.44 -11.12 25.94
CA LYS A 558 -9.71 -10.75 26.58
C LYS A 558 -9.96 -9.25 26.57
N LEU A 559 -8.89 -8.46 26.59
CA LEU A 559 -8.96 -7.02 26.42
C LEU A 559 -9.57 -6.67 25.06
N ASP A 560 -9.12 -7.35 23.99
CA ASP A 560 -9.72 -7.20 22.66
C ASP A 560 -11.22 -7.54 22.65
N GLU A 561 -11.66 -8.58 23.35
CA GLU A 561 -13.07 -8.99 23.43
C GLU A 561 -13.93 -8.00 24.21
N GLU A 562 -13.45 -7.50 25.34
CA GLU A 562 -14.16 -6.54 26.18
C GLU A 562 -14.27 -5.16 25.53
N MET A 563 -13.28 -4.78 24.74
CA MET A 563 -13.33 -3.58 23.91
C MET A 563 -14.19 -3.79 22.63
N ARG A 564 -14.58 -5.04 22.31
CA ARG A 564 -15.45 -5.41 21.16
C ARG A 564 -16.94 -5.53 21.51
N LEU A 565 -17.34 -5.66 22.78
CA LEU A 565 -18.73 -5.86 23.22
C LEU A 565 -19.70 -4.68 22.91
N GLY A 566 -19.25 -3.67 22.17
CA GLY A 566 -20.06 -2.58 21.63
C GLY A 566 -21.02 -2.97 20.50
N ALA A 567 -21.08 -4.21 19.99
CA ALA A 567 -21.97 -4.63 18.90
C ALA A 567 -23.03 -5.67 19.35
N PRO A 568 -24.27 -5.62 18.82
CA PRO A 568 -25.36 -6.44 19.32
C PRO A 568 -25.14 -7.93 18.99
N ASP A 569 -25.44 -8.79 19.96
CA ASP A 569 -25.62 -10.24 19.79
C ASP A 569 -27.06 -10.59 19.33
N ASP A 570 -27.88 -9.60 18.96
CA ASP A 570 -29.27 -9.82 18.51
C ASP A 570 -29.44 -9.43 17.03
N PHE A 571 -29.29 -10.42 16.15
CA PHE A 571 -30.28 -10.91 15.16
C PHE A 571 -29.66 -11.83 14.12
#